data_AF-A0A918KG71-F1
#
_entry.id   AF-A0A918KG71-F1
#
_cell.length_a   1.000
_cell.length_b   1.000
_cell.length_c   1.000
_cell.angle_alpha   90.00
_cell.angle_beta   90.00
_cell.angle_gamma   90.00
#
_symmetry.space_group_name_H-M   'P 1'
#
loop_
_entity.id
_entity.type
_entity.pdbx_description
1 polymer ?
#
loop_
_entity_poly.entity_id
_entity_poly.type
_entity_poly.pdbx_seq_one_letter_code
_entity_poly.pdbx_strand_id
1 'polypeptide(L)'
;MPLPQPDDLTSLVLRTDFGDDDAWDAVRAALDEAGDHSLATYASEPRFAGVEVRVLLDEEAAADEDHRVIHLFLADATTMKDPARPLLAVDLWDEPGRTFRVPARWFPDVSANLSIANMDFAEFADSVDGSGTYRGFDED
;
A
#
# COMPACT_ATOMS: atom_id res chain seq x y z
N MET A 1 -4.78 17.14 -6.74
CA MET A 1 -5.73 16.02 -6.67
C MET A 1 -5.59 15.35 -5.31
N PRO A 2 -6.52 15.61 -4.38
CA PRO A 2 -6.40 15.07 -3.03
C PRO A 2 -6.46 13.54 -3.04
N LEU A 3 -5.63 12.93 -2.20
CA LEU A 3 -5.68 11.50 -1.93
C LEU A 3 -7.00 11.13 -1.24
N PRO A 4 -7.63 10.00 -1.61
CA PRO A 4 -8.74 9.45 -0.86
C PRO A 4 -8.31 9.14 0.57
N GLN A 5 -9.20 9.36 1.53
CA GLN A 5 -8.93 9.01 2.93
C GLN A 5 -9.25 7.52 3.15
N PRO A 6 -8.37 6.77 3.82
CA PRO A 6 -8.72 5.42 4.27
C PRO A 6 -9.81 5.48 5.36
N ASP A 7 -10.57 4.40 5.48
CA ASP A 7 -11.47 4.19 6.60
C ASP A 7 -10.66 3.93 7.88
N ASP A 8 -11.29 4.11 9.05
CA ASP A 8 -10.63 3.91 10.34
C ASP A 8 -9.98 2.53 10.45
N LEU A 9 -8.74 2.49 10.95
CA LEU A 9 -7.89 1.30 11.12
C LEU A 9 -7.54 0.53 9.82
N THR A 10 -7.80 1.10 8.65
CA THR A 10 -7.43 0.50 7.35
C THR A 10 -6.31 1.28 6.67
N SER A 11 -5.67 0.65 5.69
CA SER A 11 -4.71 1.32 4.80
C SER A 11 -5.31 1.57 3.42
N LEU A 12 -4.94 2.70 2.80
CA LEU A 12 -5.36 3.01 1.44
C LEU A 12 -4.66 2.10 0.43
N VAL A 13 -5.42 1.34 -0.35
CA VAL A 13 -4.94 0.55 -1.50
C VAL A 13 -5.41 1.23 -2.78
N LEU A 14 -4.48 1.89 -3.47
CA LEU A 14 -4.73 2.70 -4.66
C LEU A 14 -4.42 1.90 -5.93
N ARG A 15 -5.44 1.65 -6.76
CA ARG A 15 -5.26 1.07 -8.09
C ARG A 15 -4.64 2.09 -9.03
N THR A 16 -3.51 1.74 -9.63
CA THR A 16 -2.82 2.59 -10.61
C THR A 16 -2.68 1.92 -11.98
N ASP A 17 -2.81 0.59 -12.05
CA ASP A 17 -2.95 -0.14 -13.32
C ASP A 17 -4.42 -0.53 -13.57
N PHE A 18 -4.97 -0.07 -14.70
CA PHE A 18 -6.36 -0.30 -15.12
C PHE A 18 -6.46 -1.20 -16.36
N GLY A 19 -5.39 -1.91 -16.71
CA GLY A 19 -5.33 -2.74 -17.92
C GLY A 19 -6.12 -4.04 -17.83
N ASP A 20 -6.46 -4.49 -16.62
CA ASP A 20 -7.15 -5.75 -16.35
C ASP A 20 -8.00 -5.63 -15.07
N ASP A 21 -9.32 -5.73 -15.23
CA ASP A 21 -10.29 -5.67 -14.12
C ASP A 21 -10.38 -7.00 -13.35
N ASP A 22 -10.21 -8.14 -14.04
CA ASP A 22 -10.21 -9.45 -13.38
C ASP A 22 -8.98 -9.61 -12.49
N ALA A 23 -7.82 -9.11 -12.95
CA ALA A 23 -6.61 -9.05 -12.14
C ALA A 23 -6.82 -8.20 -10.88
N TRP A 24 -7.48 -7.04 -11.02
CA TRP A 24 -7.80 -6.16 -9.90
C TRP A 24 -8.76 -6.81 -8.89
N ASP A 25 -9.82 -7.46 -9.36
CA ASP A 25 -10.76 -8.19 -8.51
C ASP A 25 -10.05 -9.28 -7.72
N ALA A 26 -9.10 -9.97 -8.36
CA ALA A 26 -8.32 -10.99 -7.68
C ALA A 26 -7.25 -10.41 -6.73
N VAL A 27 -6.81 -9.16 -6.90
CA VAL A 27 -5.99 -8.44 -5.89
C VAL A 27 -6.83 -8.19 -4.64
N ARG A 28 -8.03 -7.64 -4.80
CA ARG A 28 -8.94 -7.39 -3.67
C ARG A 28 -9.26 -8.68 -2.93
N ALA A 29 -9.63 -9.74 -3.65
CA ALA A 29 -9.90 -11.04 -3.06
C ALA A 29 -8.70 -11.58 -2.26
N ALA A 30 -7.49 -11.51 -2.81
CA ALA A 30 -6.29 -12.00 -2.12
C ALA A 30 -5.96 -11.20 -0.84
N LEU A 31 -6.23 -9.90 -0.82
CA LEU A 31 -6.01 -9.05 0.35
C LEU A 31 -7.06 -9.28 1.43
N ASP A 32 -8.34 -9.39 1.03
CA ASP A 32 -9.44 -9.66 1.96
C ASP A 32 -9.40 -11.08 2.52
N GLU A 33 -8.88 -12.06 1.78
CA GLU A 33 -8.70 -13.45 2.23
C GLU A 33 -7.46 -13.66 3.11
N ALA A 34 -6.48 -12.74 3.05
CA ALA A 34 -5.22 -12.90 3.80
C ALA A 34 -5.39 -12.63 5.31
N GLY A 35 -6.44 -11.95 5.74
CA GLY A 35 -6.72 -11.63 7.14
C GLY A 35 -8.16 -11.93 7.53
N ASP A 36 -8.44 -11.88 8.83
CA ASP A 36 -9.79 -12.13 9.37
C ASP A 36 -10.77 -10.96 9.12
N HIS A 37 -10.22 -9.77 8.86
CA HIS A 37 -10.95 -8.53 8.63
C HIS A 37 -10.35 -7.79 7.45
N SER A 38 -11.17 -7.01 6.73
CA SER A 38 -10.66 -6.15 5.68
C SER A 38 -9.85 -5.00 6.30
N LEU A 39 -8.59 -4.91 5.90
CA LEU A 39 -7.64 -3.89 6.34
C LEU A 39 -7.32 -2.89 5.23
N ALA A 40 -8.09 -2.92 4.14
CA ALA A 40 -7.87 -2.10 2.95
C ALA A 40 -9.08 -1.22 2.66
N THR A 41 -8.84 0.08 2.48
CA THR A 41 -9.77 0.96 1.75
C THR A 41 -9.32 1.00 0.29
N TYR A 42 -10.11 0.41 -0.60
CA TYR A 42 -9.80 0.34 -2.02
C TYR A 42 -10.20 1.62 -2.76
N ALA A 43 -9.24 2.26 -3.42
CA ALA A 43 -9.47 3.39 -4.31
C ALA A 43 -9.13 3.00 -5.76
N SER A 44 -10.12 3.11 -6.65
CA SER A 44 -10.01 2.73 -8.06
C SER A 44 -10.54 3.82 -8.98
N GLU A 45 -10.02 5.03 -8.83
CA GLU A 45 -10.42 6.17 -9.65
C GLU A 45 -9.46 6.35 -10.84
N PRO A 46 -9.94 6.44 -12.10
CA PRO A 46 -9.07 6.53 -13.30
C PRO A 46 -8.07 7.68 -13.31
N ARG A 47 -8.30 8.71 -12.48
CA ARG A 47 -7.39 9.84 -12.30
C ARG A 47 -6.01 9.44 -11.73
N PHE A 48 -5.91 8.27 -11.09
CA PHE A 48 -4.66 7.73 -10.57
C PHE A 48 -3.99 6.72 -11.52
N ALA A 49 -4.52 6.52 -12.73
CA ALA A 49 -3.92 5.62 -13.70
C ALA A 49 -2.49 6.04 -14.04
N GLY A 50 -1.52 5.15 -13.79
CA GLY A 50 -0.10 5.38 -14.04
C GLY A 50 0.53 6.53 -13.23
N VAL A 51 -0.08 6.91 -12.10
CA VAL A 51 0.47 7.99 -11.25
C VAL A 51 1.82 7.58 -10.67
N GLU A 52 2.79 8.51 -10.76
CA GLU A 52 4.13 8.32 -10.19
C GLU A 52 4.11 8.63 -8.69
N VAL A 53 4.93 7.91 -7.90
CA VAL A 53 5.07 8.14 -6.45
C VAL A 53 5.34 9.60 -6.13
N ARG A 54 6.19 10.28 -6.92
CA ARG A 54 6.50 11.70 -6.72
C ARG A 54 5.26 12.60 -6.78
N VAL A 55 4.30 12.30 -7.66
CA VAL A 55 3.07 13.09 -7.75
C VAL A 55 2.24 12.90 -6.48
N LEU A 56 2.18 11.69 -5.92
CA LEU A 56 1.48 11.42 -4.66
C LEU A 56 2.12 12.17 -3.49
N LEU A 57 3.46 12.23 -3.45
CA LEU A 57 4.20 13.01 -2.45
C LEU A 57 3.91 14.51 -2.56
N ASP A 58 3.91 15.06 -3.78
CA ASP A 58 3.62 16.47 -4.02
C ASP A 58 2.18 16.83 -3.62
N GLU A 59 1.22 15.91 -3.85
CA GLU A 59 -0.18 16.08 -3.44
C GLU A 59 -0.37 16.01 -1.92
N GLU A 60 0.28 15.05 -1.26
CA GLU A 60 0.24 14.91 0.20
C GLU A 60 0.91 16.11 0.89
N ALA A 61 2.04 16.59 0.39
CA ALA A 61 2.72 17.77 0.92
C ALA A 61 1.87 19.05 0.81
N ALA A 62 0.91 19.09 -0.12
CA ALA A 62 -0.04 20.18 -0.30
C ALA A 62 -1.36 20.01 0.47
N ALA A 63 -1.57 18.87 1.15
CA ALA A 63 -2.79 18.57 1.88
C ALA A 63 -2.88 19.32 3.22
N ASP A 64 -4.11 19.63 3.62
CA ASP A 64 -4.41 20.14 4.96
C ASP A 64 -4.07 19.09 6.03
N GLU A 65 -3.66 19.52 7.23
CA GLU A 65 -3.22 18.62 8.31
C GLU A 65 -4.24 17.52 8.65
N ASP A 66 -5.54 17.85 8.62
CA ASP A 66 -6.64 16.91 8.93
C ASP A 66 -6.92 15.89 7.80
N HIS A 67 -6.28 16.03 6.63
CA HIS A 67 -6.47 15.17 5.46
C HIS A 67 -5.18 14.45 5.06
N ARG A 68 -4.17 14.44 5.93
CA ARG A 68 -2.90 13.81 5.64
C ARG A 68 -2.98 12.30 5.72
N VAL A 69 -2.45 11.64 4.69
CA VAL A 69 -2.30 10.19 4.66
C VAL A 69 -0.86 9.84 5.03
N ILE A 70 -0.68 8.98 6.03
CA ILE A 70 0.65 8.63 6.56
C ILE A 70 1.41 7.69 5.61
N HIS A 71 0.69 6.73 5.01
CA HIS A 71 1.21 5.74 4.09
C HIS A 71 0.12 5.27 3.13
N LEU A 72 0.52 4.74 1.98
CA LEU A 72 -0.41 4.09 1.05
C LEU A 72 0.22 2.88 0.37
N PHE A 73 -0.64 2.09 -0.29
CA PHE A 73 -0.24 0.92 -1.05
C PHE A 73 -0.71 1.03 -2.50
N LEU A 74 0.22 0.92 -3.46
CA LEU A 74 -0.13 0.93 -4.87
C LEU A 74 -0.36 -0.50 -5.37
N ALA A 75 -1.50 -0.69 -6.04
CA ALA A 75 -1.75 -1.81 -6.93
C ALA A 75 -1.37 -1.39 -8.36
N ASP A 76 -0.08 -1.57 -8.68
CA ASP A 76 0.51 -1.21 -9.96
C ASP A 76 0.63 -2.41 -10.91
N ALA A 77 1.25 -2.20 -12.08
CA ALA A 77 1.41 -3.22 -13.10
C ALA A 77 2.10 -4.51 -12.59
N THR A 78 2.97 -4.41 -11.58
CA THR A 78 3.63 -5.57 -10.97
C THR A 78 2.64 -6.32 -10.09
N THR A 79 1.90 -5.60 -9.25
CA THR A 79 0.83 -6.17 -8.41
C THR A 79 -0.18 -6.95 -9.24
N MET A 80 -0.60 -6.42 -10.39
CA MET A 80 -1.61 -7.06 -11.24
C MET A 80 -1.13 -8.34 -11.93
N LYS A 81 0.18 -8.49 -12.17
CA LYS A 81 0.75 -9.59 -12.96
C LYS A 81 1.37 -10.69 -12.12
N ASP A 82 1.91 -10.36 -10.96
CA ASP A 82 2.59 -11.33 -10.12
C ASP A 82 1.58 -12.17 -9.31
N PRO A 83 1.73 -13.51 -9.26
CA PRO A 83 0.83 -14.37 -8.48
C PRO A 83 0.75 -14.04 -6.99
N ALA A 84 1.82 -13.52 -6.39
CA ALA A 84 1.86 -13.08 -5.00
C ALA A 84 1.23 -11.70 -4.78
N ARG A 85 0.89 -10.99 -5.86
CA ARG A 85 0.21 -9.69 -5.88
C ARG A 85 0.87 -8.66 -4.95
N PRO A 86 2.18 -8.41 -5.08
CA PRO A 86 2.90 -7.55 -4.14
C PRO A 86 2.57 -6.08 -4.37
N LEU A 87 1.86 -5.48 -3.42
CA LEU A 87 1.60 -4.05 -3.35
C LEU A 87 2.90 -3.27 -3.20
N LEU A 88 2.99 -2.06 -3.76
CA LEU A 88 4.09 -1.14 -3.45
C LEU A 88 3.66 -0.26 -2.26
N ALA A 89 4.21 -0.51 -1.08
CA ALA A 89 4.05 0.38 0.06
C ALA A 89 4.85 1.66 -0.18
N VAL A 90 4.27 2.81 0.17
CA VAL A 90 4.88 4.14 0.03
C VAL A 90 4.72 4.89 1.35
N ASP A 91 5.84 5.31 1.93
CA ASP A 91 5.85 6.23 3.06
C ASP A 91 5.58 7.64 2.55
N LEU A 92 4.67 8.34 3.21
CA LEU A 92 4.33 9.72 2.90
C LEU A 92 4.68 10.68 4.06
N TRP A 93 5.16 10.16 5.19
CA TRP A 93 5.32 10.91 6.43
C TRP A 93 6.75 10.99 6.95
N ASP A 94 7.34 9.87 7.41
CA ASP A 94 8.59 9.89 8.16
C ASP A 94 9.81 9.95 7.22
N GLU A 95 9.81 9.09 6.20
CA GLU A 95 10.75 9.11 5.09
C GLU A 95 10.00 9.19 3.74
N PRO A 96 9.38 10.35 3.40
CA PRO A 96 8.50 10.46 2.23
C PRO A 96 9.16 9.98 0.93
N GLY A 97 8.53 9.00 0.28
CA GLY A 97 9.01 8.36 -0.93
C GLY A 97 9.81 7.08 -0.73
N ARG A 98 10.06 6.67 0.52
CA ARG A 98 10.58 5.32 0.82
C ARG A 98 9.54 4.29 0.41
N THR A 99 9.99 3.21 -0.24
CA THR A 99 9.09 2.18 -0.77
C THR A 99 9.63 0.77 -0.56
N PHE A 100 8.71 -0.19 -0.49
CA PHE A 100 9.01 -1.62 -0.52
C PHE A 100 7.81 -2.43 -1.04
N ARG A 101 8.05 -3.68 -1.43
CA ARG A 101 7.01 -4.59 -1.91
C ARG A 101 6.42 -5.43 -0.78
N VAL A 102 5.09 -5.50 -0.73
CA VAL A 102 4.32 -6.27 0.26
C VAL A 102 3.45 -7.28 -0.47
N PRO A 103 3.86 -8.57 -0.53
CA PRO A 103 3.01 -9.65 -1.02
C PRO A 103 1.67 -9.67 -0.29
N ALA A 104 0.57 -10.00 -0.98
CA ALA A 104 -0.77 -9.95 -0.41
C ALA A 104 -0.91 -10.71 0.92
N ARG A 105 -0.20 -11.84 1.07
CA ARG A 105 -0.18 -12.63 2.33
C ARG A 105 0.36 -11.87 3.55
N TRP A 106 1.22 -10.87 3.36
CA TRP A 106 1.83 -10.08 4.43
C TRP A 106 1.15 -8.73 4.63
N PHE A 107 0.24 -8.34 3.73
CA PHE A 107 -0.49 -7.08 3.84
C PHE A 107 -1.25 -6.93 5.16
N PRO A 108 -1.97 -7.95 5.70
CA PRO A 108 -2.67 -7.79 6.96
C PRO A 108 -1.77 -7.39 8.13
N ASP A 109 -0.61 -8.03 8.25
CA ASP A 109 0.38 -7.75 9.30
C ASP A 109 0.92 -6.32 9.19
N VAL A 110 1.39 -5.93 8.00
CA VAL A 110 1.92 -4.58 7.75
C VAL A 110 0.84 -3.53 7.98
N SER A 111 -0.34 -3.70 7.37
CA SER A 111 -1.43 -2.72 7.46
C SER A 111 -1.92 -2.54 8.89
N ALA A 112 -2.12 -3.63 9.65
CA ALA A 112 -2.60 -3.54 11.02
C ALA A 112 -1.59 -2.85 11.95
N ASN A 113 -0.29 -3.13 11.79
CA ASN A 113 0.75 -2.49 12.60
C ASN A 113 0.88 -0.99 12.28
N LEU A 114 0.87 -0.62 11.00
CA LEU A 114 0.98 0.77 10.58
C LEU A 114 -0.27 1.58 10.96
N SER A 115 -1.48 1.03 10.78
CA SER A 115 -2.73 1.77 11.04
C SER A 115 -2.95 2.11 12.52
N ILE A 116 -2.33 1.38 13.44
CA ILE A 116 -2.37 1.65 14.88
C ILE A 116 -1.06 2.23 15.44
N ALA A 117 -0.08 2.51 14.58
CA ALA A 117 1.25 2.95 14.95
C ALA A 117 1.95 2.03 16.00
N ASN A 118 1.79 0.71 15.84
CA ASN A 118 2.50 -0.26 16.68
C ASN A 118 3.95 -0.48 16.21
N MET A 119 4.20 -0.33 14.91
CA MET A 119 5.53 -0.39 14.29
C MET A 119 5.66 0.69 13.23
N ASP A 120 6.89 1.12 12.97
CA ASP A 120 7.18 2.18 12.02
C ASP A 120 7.34 1.62 10.60
N PHE A 121 7.06 2.44 9.57
CA PHE A 121 7.26 2.07 8.16
C PHE A 121 8.71 1.66 7.88
N ALA A 122 9.67 2.39 8.48
CA ALA A 122 11.09 2.14 8.33
C ALA A 122 11.49 0.72 8.74
N GLU A 123 10.90 0.17 9.82
CA GLU A 123 11.21 -1.17 10.33
C GLU A 123 10.85 -2.27 9.32
N PHE A 124 9.69 -2.16 8.65
CA PHE A 124 9.31 -3.07 7.57
C PHE A 124 10.20 -2.90 6.34
N ALA A 125 10.49 -1.65 5.97
CA ALA A 125 11.30 -1.34 4.80
C ALA A 125 12.77 -1.75 4.97
N ASP A 126 13.30 -1.80 6.20
CA ASP A 126 14.64 -2.31 6.52
C ASP A 126 14.70 -3.83 6.56
N SER A 127 13.55 -4.50 6.69
CA SER A 127 13.41 -5.96 6.80
C SER A 127 13.07 -6.63 5.47
N VAL A 128 13.34 -5.96 4.35
CA VAL A 128 13.11 -6.50 3.00
C VAL A 128 14.26 -7.40 2.56
N ASP A 129 13.95 -8.37 1.70
CA ASP A 129 14.98 -9.18 1.05
C ASP A 129 15.78 -8.37 0.00
N GLY A 130 16.77 -9.00 -0.63
CA GLY A 130 17.58 -8.36 -1.69
C GLY A 130 16.80 -7.92 -2.94
N SER A 131 15.51 -8.24 -3.05
CA SER A 131 14.62 -7.75 -4.10
C SER A 131 13.80 -6.52 -3.68
N GLY A 132 13.92 -6.07 -2.43
CA GLY A 132 13.08 -5.02 -1.87
C GLY A 132 11.68 -5.49 -1.47
N THR A 133 11.49 -6.80 -1.23
CA THR A 133 10.21 -7.39 -0.85
C THR A 133 10.22 -7.80 0.62
N TYR A 134 9.24 -7.35 1.39
CA TYR A 134 9.02 -7.81 2.76
C TYR A 134 8.50 -9.25 2.74
N ARG A 135 9.13 -10.13 3.52
CA ARG A 135 8.80 -11.56 3.58
C ARG A 135 8.45 -12.05 4.98
N GLY A 136 8.10 -11.15 5.89
CA GLY A 136 8.01 -11.43 7.32
C GLY A 136 9.32 -11.09 8.01
N PHE A 137 9.28 -10.83 9.31
CA PHE A 137 10.47 -10.79 10.13
C PHE A 137 11.02 -12.22 10.26
N ASP A 138 12.33 -12.39 10.07
CA ASP A 138 12.97 -13.68 10.34
C ASP A 138 12.77 -14.00 11.83
N GLU A 139 12.14 -15.16 12.12
CA GLU A 139 12.21 -15.76 13.46
C GLU A 139 13.60 -16.38 13.59
N ASP A 140 14.54 -15.66 14.22
CA ASP A 140 15.83 -16.22 14.66
C ASP A 140 15.63 -17.44 15.61
#